data_AF-A0A7T5UJW5-F1
#
_entry.id   AF-A0A7T5UJW5-F1
#
_cell.length_a   1.000
_cell.length_b   1.000
_cell.length_c   1.000
_cell.angle_alpha   90.00
_cell.angle_beta   90.00
_cell.angle_gamma   90.00
#
_symmetry.space_group_name_H-M   'P 1'
#
loop_
_entity.id
_entity.type
_entity.pdbx_description
1 polymer ?
#
loop_
_entity_poly.entity_id
_entity_poly.type
_entity_poly.pdbx_seq_one_letter_code
_entity_poly.pdbx_strand_id
1 'polypeptide(L)'
;MKIWRINKMAWLHWQIATNNPNQPSPIEWDDFAGKLLLVLPKRNVQKIELASFPAKGHRRLRWLLPNVDPEYCSQDEAVKVAKKLAFLMLNSQGSSIPQNLEEDFLVLGFRKEVTKCPLCKKEINITDFDRNGNTDLESLQIDHEIPLSQQLGSHNADNVFWIHRRCNYIKGEQTTKDALMSLVELIRNHLV
;
A
#
# COMPACT_ATOMS: atom_id res chain seq x y z
N MET A 1 24.16 24.48 19.60
CA MET A 1 23.50 24.54 18.27
C MET A 1 22.34 23.53 18.28
N LYS A 2 21.10 24.00 18.48
CA LYS A 2 19.90 23.13 18.57
C LYS A 2 19.41 22.85 17.14
N ILE A 3 19.65 21.65 16.65
CA ILE A 3 19.05 21.18 15.39
C ILE A 3 17.55 21.05 15.65
N TRP A 4 16.77 21.87 14.96
CA TRP A 4 15.31 21.80 14.93
C TRP A 4 14.90 20.42 14.41
N ARG A 5 14.54 19.52 15.31
CA ARG A 5 13.91 18.24 14.95
C ARG A 5 12.59 18.57 14.27
N ILE A 6 12.61 18.41 12.95
CA ILE A 6 11.48 18.42 12.03
C ILE A 6 10.27 17.78 12.71
N ASN A 7 9.13 18.48 12.64
CA ASN A 7 7.81 18.04 13.04
C ASN A 7 7.60 16.56 12.67
N LYS A 8 7.84 15.69 13.65
CA LYS A 8 7.79 14.24 13.53
C LYS A 8 6.41 13.83 13.01
N MET A 9 6.40 12.90 12.04
CA MET A 9 5.17 12.25 11.56
C MET A 9 4.44 11.60 12.73
N ALA A 10 3.43 12.31 13.24
CA ALA A 10 2.79 11.99 14.52
C ALA A 10 2.01 10.67 14.52
N TRP A 11 1.75 10.05 13.37
CA TRP A 11 0.84 8.90 13.31
C TRP A 11 1.58 7.56 13.38
N LEU A 12 2.67 7.38 12.63
CA LEU A 12 3.57 6.23 12.83
C LEU A 12 4.16 6.20 14.22
N HIS A 13 4.71 7.33 14.68
CA HIS A 13 5.24 7.39 16.02
C HIS A 13 4.16 7.13 17.04
N TRP A 14 2.89 7.49 16.80
CA TRP A 14 1.85 7.17 17.75
C TRP A 14 1.50 5.68 17.75
N GLN A 15 1.32 4.99 16.60
CA GLN A 15 1.05 3.55 16.62
C GLN A 15 2.26 2.70 17.02
N ILE A 16 3.46 3.01 16.53
CA ILE A 16 4.69 2.36 16.96
C ILE A 16 4.92 2.66 18.44
N ALA A 17 4.81 3.91 18.90
CA ALA A 17 5.08 4.22 20.31
C ALA A 17 3.96 3.84 21.29
N THR A 18 2.71 3.69 20.84
CA THR A 18 1.63 3.19 21.71
C THR A 18 1.63 1.67 21.85
N ASN A 19 2.10 0.93 20.83
CA ASN A 19 2.15 -0.53 20.89
C ASN A 19 3.54 -1.05 21.28
N ASN A 20 4.61 -0.28 21.05
CA ASN A 20 5.97 -0.57 21.49
C ASN A 20 6.85 0.71 21.53
N PRO A 21 6.81 1.51 22.62
CA PRO A 21 7.53 2.79 22.75
C PRO A 21 9.05 2.72 22.56
N ASN A 22 9.62 1.51 22.59
CA ASN A 22 11.05 1.27 22.49
C ASN A 22 11.53 0.94 21.07
N GLN A 23 10.62 0.77 20.11
CA GLN A 23 11.00 0.45 18.74
C GLN A 23 10.90 1.70 17.86
N PRO A 24 12.00 2.21 17.29
CA PRO A 24 11.92 3.30 16.33
C PRO A 24 11.32 2.81 15.01
N SER A 25 10.82 3.75 14.19
CA SER A 25 10.55 3.47 12.78
C SER A 25 11.82 3.01 12.05
N PRO A 26 11.69 2.23 10.96
CA PRO A 26 12.85 1.89 10.13
C PRO A 26 13.53 3.17 9.64
N ILE A 27 14.84 3.32 9.87
CA ILE A 27 15.60 4.53 9.51
C ILE A 27 15.47 4.83 8.01
N GLU A 28 15.47 3.79 7.18
CA GLU A 28 15.26 3.91 5.73
C GLU A 28 13.88 4.50 5.39
N TRP A 29 12.83 4.10 6.13
CA TRP A 29 11.50 4.69 5.95
C TRP A 29 11.48 6.16 6.35
N ASP A 30 12.11 6.53 7.47
CA ASP A 30 12.12 7.92 7.94
C ASP A 30 12.74 8.87 6.90
N ASP A 31 13.85 8.48 6.27
CA ASP A 31 14.48 9.24 5.18
C ASP A 31 13.54 9.35 3.96
N PHE A 32 13.06 8.20 3.47
CA PHE A 32 12.21 8.12 2.30
C PHE A 32 10.89 8.88 2.48
N ALA A 33 10.27 8.75 3.63
CA ALA A 33 9.01 9.41 3.96
C ALA A 33 9.22 10.93 4.16
N GLY A 34 10.40 11.37 4.61
CA GLY A 34 10.82 12.76 4.57
C GLY A 34 10.81 13.33 3.15
N LYS A 35 11.36 12.59 2.16
CA LYS A 35 11.31 12.95 0.74
C LYS A 35 9.88 12.96 0.20
N LEU A 36 9.04 11.99 0.58
CA LEU A 36 7.62 11.94 0.17
C LEU A 36 6.82 13.15 0.66
N LEU A 37 7.06 13.62 1.89
CA LEU A 37 6.35 14.76 2.46
C LEU A 37 6.60 16.08 1.71
N LEU A 38 7.66 16.15 0.89
CA LEU A 38 7.93 17.31 0.03
C LEU A 38 7.00 17.38 -1.17
N VAL A 39 6.37 16.25 -1.55
CA VAL A 39 5.68 16.08 -2.84
C VAL A 39 4.27 15.52 -2.68
N LEU A 40 3.96 14.90 -1.55
CA LEU A 40 2.65 14.35 -1.23
C LEU A 40 2.08 15.00 0.04
N PRO A 41 0.75 15.19 0.11
CA PRO A 41 0.10 15.55 1.35
C PRO A 41 0.39 14.53 2.45
N LYS A 42 0.56 14.99 3.69
CA LYS A 42 0.82 14.15 4.87
C LYS A 42 -0.17 12.97 5.00
N ARG A 43 -1.45 13.19 4.68
CA ARG A 43 -2.49 12.13 4.72
C ARG A 43 -2.18 10.95 3.79
N ASN A 44 -1.54 11.20 2.65
CA ASN A 44 -1.21 10.17 1.68
C ASN A 44 0.00 9.35 2.13
N VAL A 45 1.01 10.01 2.70
CA VAL A 45 2.15 9.34 3.33
C VAL A 45 1.67 8.45 4.49
N GLN A 46 0.77 8.95 5.34
CA GLN A 46 0.15 8.16 6.41
C GLN A 46 -0.65 6.97 5.88
N LYS A 47 -1.32 7.11 4.73
CA LYS A 47 -2.08 6.02 4.10
C LYS A 47 -1.16 4.91 3.60
N ILE A 48 -0.04 5.25 2.98
CA ILE A 48 0.99 4.28 2.54
C ILE A 48 1.51 3.50 3.75
N GLU A 49 1.87 4.23 4.79
CA GLU A 49 2.42 3.70 6.03
C GLU A 49 1.46 2.72 6.74
N LEU A 50 0.21 3.13 6.87
CA LEU A 50 -0.90 2.34 7.39
C LEU A 50 -1.16 1.05 6.62
N ALA A 51 -0.91 1.07 5.32
CA ALA A 51 -1.09 -0.08 4.46
C ALA A 51 0.10 -1.06 4.53
N SER A 52 1.29 -0.56 4.89
CA SER A 52 2.55 -1.30 4.77
C SER A 52 2.98 -1.97 6.08
N PHE A 53 2.84 -1.29 7.21
CA PHE A 53 3.50 -1.74 8.45
C PHE A 53 2.61 -2.48 9.45
N PRO A 54 1.38 -2.05 9.74
CA PRO A 54 0.53 -2.78 10.65
C PRO A 54 -0.13 -3.99 9.96
N ALA A 55 -0.29 -5.07 10.71
CA ALA A 55 -1.15 -6.18 10.33
C ALA A 55 -2.63 -5.76 10.39
N LYS A 56 -3.48 -6.31 9.53
CA LYS A 56 -4.89 -5.94 9.45
C LYS A 56 -5.62 -6.40 10.72
N GLY A 57 -6.47 -5.53 11.27
CA GLY A 57 -7.22 -5.83 12.49
C GLY A 57 -6.37 -5.86 13.78
N HIS A 58 -5.05 -5.87 13.66
CA HIS A 58 -4.11 -5.88 14.77
C HIS A 58 -3.32 -4.57 14.80
N ARG A 59 -3.28 -3.89 15.94
CA ARG A 59 -2.40 -2.73 16.13
C ARG A 59 -0.92 -3.14 16.28
N ARG A 60 -0.48 -4.21 15.60
CA ARG A 60 0.87 -4.78 15.70
C ARG A 60 1.58 -4.65 14.36
N LEU A 61 2.89 -4.41 14.43
CA LEU A 61 3.75 -4.36 13.26
C LEU A 61 3.96 -5.76 12.69
N ARG A 62 3.96 -5.90 11.36
CA ARG A 62 4.05 -7.19 10.66
C ARG A 62 5.29 -8.00 11.05
N TRP A 63 6.43 -7.35 11.25
CA TRP A 63 7.69 -8.00 11.64
C TRP A 63 7.77 -8.43 13.11
N LEU A 64 6.73 -8.10 13.90
CA LEU A 64 6.61 -8.57 15.29
C LEU A 64 5.64 -9.75 15.42
N LEU A 65 5.00 -10.16 14.32
CA LEU A 65 4.20 -11.38 14.30
C LEU A 65 5.12 -12.61 14.27
N PRO A 66 4.63 -13.79 14.71
CA PRO A 66 5.31 -15.04 14.43
C PRO A 66 5.53 -15.21 12.92
N ASN A 67 6.67 -15.74 12.50
CA ASN A 67 6.99 -15.93 11.08
C ASN A 67 6.08 -16.94 10.34
N VAL A 68 5.24 -17.66 11.09
CA VAL A 68 4.19 -18.55 10.57
C VAL A 68 2.85 -17.85 10.35
N ASP A 69 2.71 -16.60 10.82
CA ASP A 69 1.51 -15.81 10.63
C ASP A 69 1.42 -15.35 9.17
N PRO A 70 0.26 -15.51 8.49
CA PRO A 70 0.09 -15.08 7.10
C PRO A 70 0.33 -13.59 6.87
N GLU A 71 0.19 -12.77 7.92
CA GLU A 71 0.43 -11.33 7.87
C GLU A 71 1.88 -10.93 8.17
N TYR A 72 2.72 -11.89 8.57
CA TYR A 72 4.14 -11.65 8.82
C TYR A 72 4.85 -11.15 7.56
N CYS A 73 5.72 -10.18 7.77
CA CYS A 73 6.60 -9.62 6.77
C CYS A 73 7.82 -9.05 7.50
N SER A 74 9.02 -9.22 6.95
CA SER A 74 10.22 -8.64 7.55
C SER A 74 10.16 -7.11 7.51
N GLN A 75 10.96 -6.45 8.35
CA GLN A 75 11.01 -4.98 8.38
C GLN A 75 11.43 -4.41 7.01
N ASP A 76 12.47 -4.99 6.40
CA ASP A 76 12.97 -4.56 5.09
C ASP A 76 11.90 -4.72 4.00
N GLU A 77 11.16 -5.83 4.04
CA GLU A 77 10.11 -6.08 3.05
C GLU A 77 8.90 -5.16 3.25
N ALA A 78 8.57 -4.81 4.49
CA ALA A 78 7.54 -3.82 4.80
C ALA A 78 7.93 -2.42 4.26
N VAL A 79 9.21 -2.05 4.33
CA VAL A 79 9.73 -0.81 3.72
C VAL A 79 9.62 -0.86 2.19
N LYS A 80 9.95 -1.98 1.54
CA LYS A 80 9.76 -2.13 0.09
C LYS A 80 8.30 -2.04 -0.31
N VAL A 81 7.37 -2.62 0.46
CA VAL A 81 5.93 -2.45 0.26
C VAL A 81 5.55 -0.96 0.31
N ALA A 82 6.04 -0.22 1.30
CA ALA A 82 5.76 1.21 1.40
C ALA A 82 6.29 1.99 0.19
N LYS A 83 7.51 1.70 -0.26
CA LYS A 83 8.08 2.26 -1.49
C LYS A 83 7.26 1.89 -2.73
N LYS A 84 6.80 0.64 -2.85
CA LYS A 84 5.93 0.20 -3.95
C LYS A 84 4.61 0.97 -3.98
N LEU A 85 3.94 1.09 -2.84
CA LEU A 85 2.66 1.81 -2.75
C LEU A 85 2.82 3.30 -3.03
N ALA A 86 3.93 3.91 -2.59
CA ALA A 86 4.29 5.28 -2.92
C ALA A 86 4.53 5.46 -4.43
N PHE A 87 5.28 4.54 -5.04
CA PHE A 87 5.51 4.51 -6.48
C PHE A 87 4.18 4.46 -7.26
N LEU A 88 3.31 3.51 -6.93
CA LEU A 88 2.01 3.35 -7.60
C LEU A 88 1.12 4.59 -7.44
N MET A 89 1.20 5.28 -6.29
CA MET A 89 0.47 6.53 -6.06
C MET A 89 1.05 7.68 -6.89
N LEU A 90 2.37 7.87 -6.91
CA LEU A 90 3.03 8.93 -7.69
C LEU A 90 2.96 8.69 -9.21
N ASN A 91 2.70 7.45 -9.62
CA ASN A 91 2.50 7.08 -11.01
C ASN A 91 1.01 6.99 -11.42
N SER A 92 0.10 7.38 -10.52
CA SER A 92 -1.32 7.56 -10.83
C SER A 92 -1.55 8.77 -11.74
N GLN A 93 -2.68 8.79 -12.43
CA GLN A 93 -3.05 9.88 -13.32
C GLN A 93 -3.12 11.21 -12.56
N GLY A 94 -2.54 12.26 -13.15
CA GLY A 94 -2.44 13.58 -12.51
C GLY A 94 -1.27 13.73 -11.53
N SER A 95 -0.37 12.74 -11.47
CA SER A 95 0.88 12.82 -10.70
C SER A 95 2.09 12.50 -11.59
N SER A 96 3.28 12.72 -11.04
CA SER A 96 4.55 12.39 -11.67
C SER A 96 5.55 12.02 -10.59
N ILE A 97 6.40 11.03 -10.89
CA ILE A 97 7.53 10.67 -10.02
C ILE A 97 8.51 11.85 -9.97
N PRO A 98 8.76 12.43 -8.78
CA PRO A 98 9.73 13.50 -8.60
C PRO A 98 11.17 13.00 -8.70
N GLN A 99 12.07 13.82 -9.23
CA GLN A 99 13.48 13.46 -9.44
C GLN A 99 14.18 12.96 -8.17
N ASN A 100 13.84 13.53 -7.00
CA ASN A 100 14.42 13.14 -5.71
C ASN A 100 13.97 11.76 -5.20
N LEU A 101 13.09 11.07 -5.93
CA LEU A 101 12.58 9.73 -5.62
C LEU A 101 12.86 8.71 -6.74
N GLU A 102 13.38 9.14 -7.89
CA GLU A 102 13.60 8.27 -9.04
C GLU A 102 14.57 7.13 -8.74
N GLU A 103 15.69 7.42 -8.08
CA GLU A 103 16.70 6.43 -7.71
C GLU A 103 16.14 5.39 -6.73
N ASP A 104 15.37 5.85 -5.72
CA ASP A 104 14.70 4.99 -4.74
C ASP A 104 13.77 3.95 -5.41
N PHE A 105 13.16 4.30 -6.54
CA PHE A 105 12.29 3.39 -7.30
C PHE A 105 13.03 2.56 -8.34
N LEU A 106 14.07 3.12 -8.97
CA LEU A 106 14.88 2.43 -9.97
C LEU A 106 15.63 1.23 -9.37
N VAL A 107 16.18 1.39 -8.16
CA VAL A 107 16.88 0.30 -7.44
C VAL A 107 15.95 -0.88 -7.16
N LEU A 108 14.64 -0.63 -7.03
CA LEU A 108 13.62 -1.68 -6.84
C LEU A 108 13.07 -2.23 -8.16
N GLY A 109 13.56 -1.76 -9.31
CA GLY A 109 13.12 -2.21 -10.64
C GLY A 109 11.70 -1.79 -11.01
N PHE A 110 11.10 -0.80 -10.32
CA PHE A 110 9.76 -0.34 -10.62
C PHE A 110 9.73 0.46 -11.93
N ARG A 111 8.82 0.09 -12.84
CA ARG A 111 8.74 0.67 -14.19
C ARG A 111 7.49 1.54 -14.35
N LYS A 112 7.65 2.64 -15.08
CA LYS A 112 6.62 3.66 -15.28
C LYS A 112 5.47 3.14 -16.14
N GLU A 113 4.38 2.74 -15.51
CA GLU A 113 3.10 2.41 -16.17
C GLU A 113 1.93 3.05 -15.42
N VAL A 114 1.03 3.73 -16.13
CA VAL A 114 -0.13 4.40 -15.51
C VAL A 114 -0.86 3.40 -14.61
N THR A 115 -0.95 3.74 -13.33
CA THR A 115 -1.57 2.86 -12.33
C THR A 115 -3.05 2.68 -12.65
N LYS A 116 -3.48 1.43 -12.81
CA LYS A 116 -4.89 1.05 -13.03
C LYS A 116 -5.36 0.10 -11.94
N CYS A 117 -6.65 0.14 -11.64
CA CYS A 117 -7.28 -0.87 -10.80
C CYS A 117 -7.17 -2.24 -11.48
N PRO A 118 -6.63 -3.28 -10.83
CA PRO A 118 -6.38 -4.56 -11.49
C PRO A 118 -7.67 -5.31 -11.86
N LEU A 119 -8.78 -5.03 -11.19
CA LEU A 119 -10.07 -5.66 -11.51
C LEU A 119 -10.87 -4.86 -12.56
N CYS A 120 -11.24 -3.61 -12.26
CA CYS A 120 -12.08 -2.81 -13.17
C CYS A 120 -11.33 -2.10 -14.30
N LYS A 121 -9.99 -2.18 -14.32
CA LYS A 121 -9.10 -1.60 -15.34
C LYS A 121 -9.18 -0.08 -15.52
N LYS A 122 -9.98 0.62 -14.71
CA LYS A 122 -10.01 2.09 -14.65
C LYS A 122 -8.65 2.62 -14.20
N GLU A 123 -8.23 3.72 -14.80
CA GLU A 123 -7.09 4.51 -14.33
C GLU A 123 -7.37 5.02 -12.92
N ILE A 124 -6.35 4.91 -12.06
CA ILE A 124 -6.37 5.49 -10.73
C ILE A 124 -5.86 6.92 -10.85
N ASN A 125 -6.62 7.88 -10.34
CA ASN A 125 -6.23 9.28 -10.27
C ASN A 125 -5.64 9.60 -8.89
N ILE A 126 -4.73 10.56 -8.82
CA ILE A 126 -4.15 10.99 -7.54
C ILE A 126 -5.22 11.49 -6.56
N THR A 127 -6.30 12.06 -7.07
CA THR A 127 -7.45 12.55 -6.28
C THR A 127 -8.28 11.41 -5.68
N ASP A 128 -8.20 10.17 -6.20
CA ASP A 128 -8.93 9.03 -5.64
C ASP A 128 -8.38 8.63 -4.26
N PHE A 129 -7.13 9.02 -3.94
CA PHE A 129 -6.55 8.82 -2.62
C PHE A 129 -7.15 9.72 -1.53
N ASP A 130 -7.83 10.81 -1.93
CA ASP A 130 -8.45 11.77 -1.05
C ASP A 130 -9.90 11.41 -0.67
N ARG A 131 -10.46 10.39 -1.32
CA ARG A 131 -11.82 9.89 -1.07
C ARG A 131 -11.96 9.31 0.34
N ASN A 132 -13.17 9.39 0.88
CA ASN A 132 -13.49 8.80 2.18
C ASN A 132 -13.44 7.27 2.11
N GLY A 133 -12.38 6.70 2.67
CA GLY A 133 -12.11 5.26 2.65
C GLY A 133 -13.20 4.37 3.25
N ASN A 134 -14.08 4.90 4.11
CA ASN A 134 -15.05 4.09 4.84
C ASN A 134 -16.37 3.88 4.10
N THR A 135 -16.80 4.86 3.31
CA THR A 135 -18.16 4.88 2.72
C THR A 135 -18.14 5.00 1.20
N ASP A 136 -17.05 5.48 0.60
CA ASP A 136 -16.96 5.61 -0.85
C ASP A 136 -16.47 4.29 -1.49
N LEU A 137 -17.28 3.72 -2.36
CA LEU A 137 -16.98 2.48 -3.10
C LEU A 137 -15.83 2.64 -4.11
N GLU A 138 -15.58 3.85 -4.56
CA GLU A 138 -14.46 4.19 -5.44
C GLU A 138 -13.25 4.73 -4.63
N SER A 139 -13.30 4.68 -3.29
CA SER A 139 -12.08 4.90 -2.49
C SER A 139 -11.06 3.78 -2.73
N LEU A 140 -9.78 4.10 -2.58
CA LEU A 140 -8.70 3.12 -2.76
C LEU A 140 -8.32 2.43 -1.46
N GLN A 141 -8.06 1.13 -1.57
CA GLN A 141 -7.51 0.25 -0.54
C GLN A 141 -6.28 -0.47 -1.07
N ILE A 142 -5.44 -0.94 -0.15
CA ILE A 142 -4.44 -1.95 -0.48
C ILE A 142 -5.14 -3.31 -0.62
N ASP A 143 -4.67 -4.11 -1.56
CA ASP A 143 -5.00 -5.52 -1.67
C ASP A 143 -3.77 -6.30 -2.19
N HIS A 144 -3.90 -7.61 -2.20
CA HIS A 144 -2.86 -8.56 -2.56
C HIS A 144 -3.24 -9.34 -3.82
N GLU A 145 -2.30 -9.54 -4.75
CA GLU A 145 -2.54 -10.35 -5.96
C GLU A 145 -2.90 -11.79 -5.58
N ILE A 146 -2.10 -12.37 -4.69
CA ILE A 146 -2.35 -13.63 -4.03
C ILE A 146 -2.77 -13.31 -2.58
N PRO A 147 -4.02 -13.58 -2.18
CA PRO A 147 -4.50 -13.32 -0.83
C PRO A 147 -3.61 -13.97 0.23
N LEU A 148 -3.41 -13.26 1.36
CA LEU A 148 -2.59 -13.75 2.47
C LEU A 148 -3.09 -15.08 3.04
N SER A 149 -4.38 -15.38 2.91
CA SER A 149 -4.98 -16.65 3.35
C SER A 149 -4.50 -17.86 2.54
N GLN A 150 -3.89 -17.65 1.36
CA GLN A 150 -3.41 -18.73 0.50
C GLN A 150 -1.93 -19.06 0.80
N GLN A 151 -1.52 -20.30 0.52
CA GLN A 151 -0.17 -20.80 0.82
C GLN A 151 0.96 -19.97 0.19
N LEU A 152 0.73 -19.37 -0.98
CA LEU A 152 1.68 -18.51 -1.69
C LEU A 152 1.47 -17.02 -1.41
N GLY A 153 0.45 -16.68 -0.61
CA GLY A 153 0.14 -15.32 -0.21
C GLY A 153 1.21 -14.76 0.71
N SER A 154 1.64 -13.53 0.46
CA SER A 154 2.60 -12.85 1.32
C SER A 154 2.48 -11.34 1.23
N HIS A 155 2.82 -10.64 2.31
CA HIS A 155 2.82 -9.19 2.31
C HIS A 155 4.20 -8.68 1.81
N ASN A 156 4.37 -8.54 0.51
CA ASN A 156 5.63 -8.14 -0.12
C ASN A 156 5.39 -7.17 -1.29
N ALA A 157 6.45 -6.51 -1.78
CA ALA A 157 6.34 -5.46 -2.80
C ALA A 157 5.80 -5.95 -4.16
N ASP A 158 5.97 -7.24 -4.48
CA ASP A 158 5.49 -7.84 -5.73
C ASP A 158 4.00 -8.21 -5.66
N ASN A 159 3.49 -8.46 -4.46
CA ASN A 159 2.14 -8.93 -4.23
C ASN A 159 1.14 -7.82 -3.90
N VAL A 160 1.57 -6.56 -3.70
CA VAL A 160 0.71 -5.45 -3.24
C VAL A 160 0.36 -4.46 -4.35
N PHE A 161 -0.87 -3.95 -4.31
CA PHE A 161 -1.31 -2.87 -5.19
C PHE A 161 -2.45 -2.03 -4.59
N TRP A 162 -2.75 -0.90 -5.24
CA TRP A 162 -3.95 -0.11 -4.97
C TRP A 162 -5.13 -0.63 -5.80
N ILE A 163 -6.28 -0.81 -5.15
CA ILE A 163 -7.52 -1.28 -5.77
C ILE A 163 -8.71 -0.43 -5.27
N HIS A 164 -9.73 -0.24 -6.10
CA HIS A 164 -10.98 0.37 -5.65
C HIS A 164 -11.66 -0.53 -4.61
N ARG A 165 -12.22 0.05 -3.54
CA ARG A 165 -12.87 -0.68 -2.43
C ARG A 165 -13.93 -1.66 -2.93
N ARG A 166 -14.78 -1.26 -3.87
CA ARG A 166 -15.77 -2.16 -4.48
C ARG A 166 -15.11 -3.34 -5.20
N CYS A 167 -14.02 -3.11 -5.91
CA CYS A 167 -13.29 -4.16 -6.61
C CYS A 167 -12.62 -5.12 -5.62
N ASN A 168 -12.06 -4.59 -4.54
CA ASN A 168 -11.50 -5.40 -3.45
C ASN A 168 -12.55 -6.34 -2.85
N TYR A 169 -13.76 -5.81 -2.59
CA TYR A 169 -14.89 -6.61 -2.11
C TYR A 169 -15.29 -7.72 -3.09
N ILE A 170 -15.33 -7.41 -4.40
CA ILE A 170 -15.67 -8.40 -5.43
C ILE A 170 -14.59 -9.49 -5.55
N LYS A 171 -13.31 -9.11 -5.47
CA LYS A 171 -12.19 -10.07 -5.54
C LYS A 171 -12.24 -11.03 -4.34
N GLY A 172 -12.41 -10.49 -3.12
CA GLY A 172 -12.42 -11.30 -1.90
C GLY A 172 -11.11 -12.10 -1.74
N GLU A 173 -11.24 -13.39 -1.42
CA GLU A 173 -10.11 -14.32 -1.20
C GLU A 173 -9.63 -15.02 -2.49
N GLN A 174 -9.94 -14.45 -3.65
CA GLN A 174 -9.46 -14.94 -4.95
C GLN A 174 -8.20 -14.18 -5.38
N THR A 175 -7.43 -14.76 -6.29
CA THR A 175 -6.46 -13.98 -7.06
C THR A 175 -7.19 -12.99 -7.99
N THR A 176 -6.50 -11.97 -8.51
CA THR A 176 -7.12 -11.06 -9.49
C THR A 176 -7.58 -11.84 -10.72
N LYS A 177 -6.76 -12.79 -11.19
CA LYS A 177 -7.08 -13.64 -12.35
C LYS A 177 -8.35 -14.44 -12.12
N ASP A 178 -8.45 -15.12 -10.98
CA ASP A 178 -9.60 -15.97 -10.67
C ASP A 178 -10.88 -15.13 -10.52
N ALA A 179 -10.79 -13.98 -9.84
CA ALA A 179 -11.92 -13.06 -9.73
C ALA A 179 -12.42 -12.58 -11.11
N LEU A 180 -11.51 -12.28 -12.04
CA LEU A 180 -11.89 -11.91 -13.42
C LEU A 180 -12.55 -13.08 -14.17
N MET A 181 -12.03 -14.29 -14.01
CA MET A 181 -12.63 -15.49 -14.63
C MET A 181 -14.05 -15.74 -14.11
N SER A 182 -14.25 -15.65 -12.80
CA SER A 182 -15.56 -15.77 -12.15
C SER A 182 -16.56 -14.72 -12.69
N LEU A 183 -16.12 -13.47 -12.87
CA LEU A 183 -16.96 -12.42 -13.46
C LEU A 183 -17.34 -12.72 -14.92
N VAL A 184 -16.41 -13.23 -15.71
CA VAL A 184 -16.67 -13.62 -17.11
C VAL A 184 -17.68 -14.77 -17.18
N GLU A 185 -17.54 -15.77 -16.31
CA GLU A 185 -18.47 -16.90 -16.24
C GLU A 185 -19.88 -16.45 -15.84
N LEU A 186 -20.00 -15.57 -14.83
CA LEU A 186 -21.29 -14.99 -14.43
C LEU A 186 -21.98 -14.28 -15.60
N ILE A 187 -21.23 -13.47 -16.37
CA ILE A 187 -21.77 -12.77 -17.53
C ILE A 187 -22.24 -13.77 -18.60
N ARG A 188 -21.44 -14.81 -18.89
CA ARG A 188 -21.80 -15.84 -19.87
C ARG A 188 -23.09 -16.57 -19.50
N ASN A 189 -23.30 -16.86 -18.23
CA ASN A 189 -24.47 -17.60 -17.75
C ASN A 189 -25.76 -16.77 -17.69
N HIS A 190 -25.70 -15.44 -17.83
CA HIS A 190 -26.87 -14.54 -17.76
C HIS A 190 -27.15 -13.78 -19.07
N LEU A 191 -26.28 -13.93 -20.08
CA LEU A 191 -26.48 -13.36 -21.42
C LEU A 191 -26.95 -14.40 -22.45
N VAL A 192 -27.24 -15.63 -22.00
CA VAL A 192 -27.91 -16.70 -22.75
C VAL A 192 -29.33 -16.83 -22.22
#